data_AF-L1PHF1-F1
#
_entry.id   AF-L1PHF1-F1
#
_cell.length_a   1.000
_cell.length_b   1.000
_cell.length_c   1.000
_cell.angle_alpha   90.00
_cell.angle_beta   90.00
_cell.angle_gamma   90.00
#
_symmetry.space_group_name_H-M   'P 1'
#
loop_
_entity.id
_entity.type
_entity.pdbx_description
1 polymer ?
#
loop_
_entity_poly.entity_id
_entity_poly.type
_entity_poly.pdbx_seq_one_letter_code
_entity_poly.pdbx_strand_id
1 'polypeptide(L)'
;MKNFLLFLIFGMGLMSCSDNLTTSKTDKLIKEALAETTPFYGAARISESKGEFISKDDLPIYEKLVQEGYITMKNTELPYGTISKSSYDIAFTDKAKPYMIGNRVRAYTLVFDKTDEIQIVMQNKARVKAIFKKEDRTPFYDLSFLGKDDTYMRTFTFDKTENKGWVTHSVLPMLRLSMGIFQKEQ
;
A
#
# COMPACT_ATOMS: atom_id res chain seq x y z
N MET A 1 67.75 -5.86 9.52
CA MET A 1 66.37 -6.40 9.60
C MET A 1 65.86 -6.08 11.01
N LYS A 2 65.42 -4.88 11.37
CA LYS A 2 64.23 -4.08 10.96
C LYS A 2 62.88 -4.75 11.31
N ASN A 3 62.58 -4.88 12.60
CA ASN A 3 61.22 -5.08 13.10
C ASN A 3 60.80 -3.85 13.90
N PHE A 4 60.24 -2.86 13.20
CA PHE A 4 59.61 -1.71 13.82
C PHE A 4 58.17 -2.11 14.16
N LEU A 5 57.84 -2.16 15.46
CA LEU A 5 56.47 -2.25 15.95
C LEU A 5 55.75 -0.97 15.52
N LEU A 6 54.98 -1.03 14.43
CA LEU A 6 54.04 0.03 14.09
C LEU A 6 52.73 -0.23 14.83
N PHE A 7 52.54 0.49 15.94
CA PHE A 7 51.20 0.78 16.45
C PHE A 7 50.48 1.66 15.42
N LEU A 8 49.73 1.04 14.52
CA LEU A 8 48.74 1.72 13.69
C LEU A 8 47.54 2.02 14.57
N ILE A 9 47.64 3.11 15.33
CA ILE A 9 46.46 3.83 15.82
C ILE A 9 45.84 4.46 14.57
N PHE A 10 45.04 3.68 13.86
CA PHE A 10 44.06 4.25 12.93
C PHE A 10 42.95 4.83 13.79
N GLY A 11 43.24 6.00 14.38
CA GLY A 11 42.22 6.95 14.75
C GLY A 11 41.58 7.46 13.47
N MET A 12 40.79 6.58 12.83
CA MET A 12 39.72 7.02 11.96
C MET A 12 38.85 7.85 12.88
N GLY A 13 39.02 9.16 12.78
CA GLY A 13 38.17 10.12 13.42
C GLY A 13 36.75 9.64 13.18
N LEU A 14 36.04 9.39 14.28
CA LEU A 14 34.60 9.35 14.30
C LEU A 14 34.18 10.77 13.88
N MET A 15 34.23 11.05 12.58
CA MET A 15 33.28 11.96 11.97
C MET A 15 31.95 11.26 12.19
N SER A 16 31.40 11.49 13.38
CA SER A 16 29.98 11.44 13.64
C SER A 16 29.37 12.37 12.60
N CYS A 17 29.15 11.85 11.39
CA CYS A 17 28.03 12.30 10.57
C CYS A 17 26.88 12.33 11.54
N SER A 18 26.38 13.54 11.86
CA SER A 18 25.25 13.69 12.76
C SER A 18 24.21 12.69 12.26
N ASP A 19 23.91 11.68 13.07
CA ASP A 19 23.10 10.53 12.66
C ASP A 19 21.61 10.94 12.71
N ASN A 20 21.35 12.05 12.02
CA ASN A 20 20.09 12.73 11.85
C ASN A 20 19.32 11.98 10.78
N LEU A 21 18.02 11.81 11.04
CA LEU A 21 17.12 11.18 10.10
C LEU A 21 16.74 12.21 9.04
N THR A 22 17.48 12.23 7.92
CA THR A 22 17.18 13.11 6.78
C THR A 22 16.14 12.48 5.85
N THR A 23 15.49 13.28 5.01
CA THR A 23 14.57 12.80 3.96
C THR A 23 15.21 11.74 3.08
N SER A 24 16.44 11.95 2.61
CA SER A 24 17.15 10.98 1.75
C SER A 24 17.45 9.66 2.46
N LYS A 25 17.82 9.70 3.74
CA LYS A 25 18.06 8.49 4.55
C LYS A 25 16.75 7.73 4.76
N THR A 26 15.67 8.45 5.06
CA THR A 26 14.34 7.89 5.25
C THR A 26 13.79 7.24 3.99
N ASP A 27 13.88 7.93 2.84
CA ASP A 27 13.46 7.40 1.54
C ASP A 27 14.19 6.10 1.19
N LYS A 28 15.51 6.07 1.44
CA LYS A 28 16.33 4.88 1.22
C LYS A 28 15.83 3.71 2.09
N LEU A 29 15.67 3.94 3.40
CA LEU A 29 15.22 2.90 4.34
C LEU A 29 13.81 2.38 4.02
N ILE A 30 12.88 3.25 3.60
CA ILE A 30 11.54 2.83 3.16
C ILE A 30 11.65 1.98 1.89
N LYS A 31 12.42 2.43 0.89
CA LYS A 31 12.60 1.67 -0.37
C LYS A 31 13.21 0.30 -0.12
N GLU A 32 14.24 0.21 0.70
CA GLU A 32 14.87 -1.06 1.09
C GLU A 32 13.85 -1.99 1.76
N ALA A 33 13.08 -1.50 2.73
CA ALA A 33 12.05 -2.29 3.40
C ALA A 33 10.91 -2.73 2.46
N LEU A 34 10.56 -1.93 1.46
CA LEU A 34 9.54 -2.28 0.47
C LEU A 34 10.06 -3.29 -0.55
N ALA A 35 11.33 -3.20 -0.98
CA ALA A 35 11.91 -4.07 -2.00
C ALA A 35 11.83 -5.56 -1.64
N GLU A 36 11.84 -5.89 -0.35
CA GLU A 36 11.69 -7.27 0.13
C GLU A 36 10.31 -7.87 -0.16
N THR A 37 9.31 -7.06 -0.52
CA THR A 37 7.90 -7.48 -0.57
C THR A 37 7.03 -6.84 -1.64
N THR A 38 7.59 -5.98 -2.49
CA THR A 38 6.89 -5.41 -3.65
C THR A 38 6.51 -6.46 -4.70
N PRO A 39 5.42 -6.26 -5.45
CA PRO A 39 4.54 -5.07 -5.44
C PRO A 39 3.41 -5.12 -4.40
N PHE A 40 2.93 -3.92 -3.99
CA PHE A 40 1.73 -3.73 -3.18
C PHE A 40 0.57 -3.26 -4.05
N TYR A 41 -0.61 -3.83 -3.84
CA TYR A 41 -1.80 -3.55 -4.62
C TYR A 41 -2.91 -2.97 -3.74
N GLY A 42 -3.57 -1.92 -4.23
CA GLY A 42 -4.87 -1.52 -3.71
C GLY A 42 -5.97 -2.38 -4.33
N ALA A 43 -6.91 -2.85 -3.53
CA ALA A 43 -8.08 -3.58 -3.98
C ALA A 43 -9.28 -2.66 -4.22
N ALA A 44 -10.16 -3.11 -5.10
CA ALA A 44 -11.49 -2.54 -5.26
C ALA A 44 -12.50 -3.17 -4.27
N ARG A 45 -13.53 -2.39 -3.91
CA ARG A 45 -14.69 -2.76 -3.10
C ARG A 45 -15.74 -3.47 -3.96
N ILE A 46 -15.31 -4.51 -4.65
CA ILE A 46 -16.15 -5.39 -5.46
C ILE A 46 -15.67 -6.82 -5.26
N SER A 47 -16.62 -7.73 -5.16
CA SER A 47 -16.41 -9.17 -5.10
C SER A 47 -17.52 -9.87 -5.85
N GLU A 48 -17.30 -11.13 -6.19
CA GLU A 48 -18.41 -11.98 -6.60
C GLU A 48 -19.39 -12.12 -5.44
N SER A 49 -20.67 -11.89 -5.69
CA SER A 49 -21.69 -11.89 -4.66
C SER A 49 -23.07 -12.19 -5.23
N LYS A 50 -23.97 -12.61 -4.35
CA LYS A 50 -25.39 -12.77 -4.65
C LYS A 50 -26.17 -11.78 -3.80
N GLY A 51 -27.05 -11.01 -4.42
CA GLY A 51 -27.89 -10.06 -3.71
C GLY A 51 -27.16 -8.83 -3.15
N GLU A 52 -26.12 -8.32 -3.84
CA GLU A 52 -25.42 -7.10 -3.44
C GLU A 52 -26.31 -5.88 -3.55
N PHE A 53 -26.34 -5.04 -2.52
CA PHE A 53 -27.00 -3.73 -2.59
C PHE A 53 -25.99 -2.66 -3.04
N ILE A 54 -26.09 -2.27 -4.30
CA ILE A 54 -25.23 -1.23 -4.88
C ILE A 54 -25.86 0.15 -4.62
N SER A 55 -25.03 1.11 -4.20
CA SER A 55 -25.47 2.50 -4.01
C SER A 55 -25.81 3.16 -5.35
N LYS A 56 -26.65 4.21 -5.35
CA LYS A 56 -26.96 4.95 -6.58
C LYS A 56 -25.73 5.60 -7.20
N ASP A 57 -24.78 6.02 -6.38
CA ASP A 57 -23.55 6.69 -6.82
C ASP A 57 -22.56 5.69 -7.44
N ASP A 58 -22.55 4.44 -6.97
CA ASP A 58 -21.66 3.39 -7.49
C ASP A 58 -22.25 2.68 -8.70
N LEU A 59 -23.58 2.61 -8.85
CA LEU A 59 -24.23 1.85 -9.93
C LEU A 59 -23.69 2.19 -11.34
N PRO A 60 -23.47 3.46 -11.73
CA PRO A 60 -22.89 3.79 -13.04
C PRO A 60 -21.49 3.19 -13.26
N ILE A 61 -20.70 3.02 -12.19
CA ILE A 61 -19.37 2.40 -12.26
C ILE A 61 -19.52 0.89 -12.57
N TYR A 62 -20.49 0.22 -11.93
CA TYR A 62 -20.79 -1.18 -12.20
C TYR A 62 -21.33 -1.38 -13.62
N GLU A 63 -22.25 -0.53 -14.07
CA GLU A 63 -22.78 -0.58 -15.43
C GLU A 63 -21.68 -0.43 -16.48
N LYS A 64 -20.73 0.48 -16.26
CA LYS A 64 -19.54 0.60 -17.11
C LYS A 64 -18.71 -0.69 -17.13
N LEU A 65 -18.46 -1.30 -15.97
CA LEU A 65 -17.72 -2.58 -15.90
C LEU A 65 -18.44 -3.72 -16.62
N VAL A 66 -19.78 -3.72 -16.63
CA VAL A 66 -20.59 -4.66 -17.43
C VAL A 66 -20.44 -4.39 -18.92
N GLN A 67 -20.58 -3.13 -19.35
CA GLN A 67 -20.46 -2.73 -20.75
C GLN A 67 -19.06 -3.05 -21.32
N GLU A 68 -18.03 -2.87 -20.51
CA GLU A 68 -16.65 -3.21 -20.87
C GLU A 68 -16.35 -4.71 -20.74
N GLY A 69 -17.30 -5.51 -20.25
CA GLY A 69 -17.19 -6.97 -20.17
C GLY A 69 -16.24 -7.45 -19.08
N TYR A 70 -16.01 -6.69 -18.01
CA TYR A 70 -15.22 -7.13 -16.86
C TYR A 70 -16.04 -7.95 -15.87
N ILE A 71 -17.32 -7.60 -15.70
CA ILE A 71 -18.23 -8.29 -14.79
C ILE A 71 -19.53 -8.65 -15.50
N THR A 72 -20.23 -9.66 -14.97
CA THR A 72 -21.67 -9.82 -15.21
C THR A 72 -22.42 -9.29 -14.00
N MET A 73 -23.54 -8.61 -14.24
CA MET A 73 -24.41 -8.09 -13.19
C MET A 73 -25.86 -8.42 -13.53
N LYS A 74 -26.53 -9.19 -12.69
CA LYS A 74 -27.95 -9.54 -12.86
C LYS A 74 -28.75 -8.90 -11.74
N ASN A 75 -29.73 -8.06 -12.10
CA ASN A 75 -30.67 -7.51 -11.14
C ASN A 75 -31.54 -8.64 -10.56
N THR A 76 -31.66 -8.64 -9.25
CA THR A 76 -32.54 -9.49 -8.46
C THR A 76 -33.35 -8.58 -7.54
N GLU A 77 -34.57 -8.99 -7.21
CA GLU A 77 -35.36 -8.31 -6.19
C GLU A 77 -35.31 -9.15 -4.92
N LEU A 78 -34.79 -8.57 -3.84
CA LEU A 78 -34.81 -9.19 -2.53
C LEU A 78 -35.86 -8.53 -1.64
N PRO A 79 -36.62 -9.31 -0.85
CA PRO A 79 -37.50 -8.77 0.17
C PRO A 79 -36.69 -7.98 1.21
N TYR A 80 -37.11 -6.75 1.47
CA TYR A 80 -36.53 -5.87 2.49
C TYR A 80 -37.66 -5.31 3.36
N GLY A 81 -38.04 -6.09 4.39
CA GLY A 81 -39.23 -5.80 5.18
C GLY A 81 -40.50 -5.97 4.33
N THR A 82 -41.29 -4.90 4.20
CA THR A 82 -42.53 -4.87 3.41
C THR A 82 -42.35 -4.45 1.96
N ILE A 83 -41.15 -4.06 1.55
CA ILE A 83 -40.83 -3.63 0.18
C ILE A 83 -39.80 -4.57 -0.46
N SER A 84 -39.75 -4.64 -1.79
CA SER A 84 -38.59 -5.21 -2.49
C SER A 84 -37.55 -4.11 -2.72
N LYS A 85 -36.27 -4.46 -2.59
CA LYS A 85 -35.16 -3.58 -2.95
C LYS A 85 -34.32 -4.28 -4.01
N SER A 86 -33.95 -3.53 -5.06
CA SER A 86 -33.04 -4.03 -6.08
C SER A 86 -31.72 -4.44 -5.45
N SER A 87 -31.32 -5.66 -5.75
CA SER A 87 -30.04 -6.26 -5.43
C SER A 87 -29.42 -6.83 -6.70
N TYR A 88 -28.14 -7.18 -6.65
CA TYR A 88 -27.42 -7.61 -7.84
C TYR A 88 -26.59 -8.85 -7.56
N ASP A 89 -26.70 -9.84 -8.44
CA ASP A 89 -25.75 -10.95 -8.49
C ASP A 89 -24.59 -10.51 -9.39
N ILE A 90 -23.38 -10.51 -8.83
CA ILE A 90 -22.16 -10.05 -9.49
C ILE A 90 -21.21 -11.24 -9.64
N ALA A 91 -20.65 -11.41 -10.84
CA ALA A 91 -19.58 -12.37 -11.08
C ALA A 91 -18.49 -11.76 -11.96
N PHE A 92 -17.25 -12.18 -11.74
CA PHE A 92 -16.12 -11.75 -12.56
C PHE A 92 -16.05 -12.58 -13.84
N THR A 93 -15.76 -11.92 -14.96
CA THR A 93 -15.54 -12.60 -16.24
C THR A 93 -14.08 -13.03 -16.40
N ASP A 94 -13.78 -13.79 -17.45
CA ASP A 94 -12.40 -14.10 -17.84
C ASP A 94 -11.53 -12.85 -18.06
N LYS A 95 -12.14 -11.74 -18.50
CA LYS A 95 -11.45 -10.47 -18.72
C LYS A 95 -10.97 -9.83 -17.41
N ALA A 96 -11.62 -10.14 -16.28
CA ALA A 96 -11.23 -9.65 -14.96
C ALA A 96 -10.10 -10.48 -14.31
N LYS A 97 -9.90 -11.74 -14.73
CA LYS A 97 -8.91 -12.66 -14.14
C LYS A 97 -7.49 -12.08 -13.99
N PRO A 98 -6.93 -11.35 -14.97
CA PRO A 98 -5.59 -10.78 -14.84
C PRO A 98 -5.43 -9.75 -13.71
N TYR A 99 -6.54 -9.21 -13.20
CA TYR A 99 -6.55 -8.24 -12.11
C TYR A 99 -6.85 -8.88 -10.75
N MET A 100 -7.11 -10.20 -10.70
CA MET A 100 -7.43 -10.86 -9.44
C MET A 100 -6.23 -10.87 -8.48
N ILE A 101 -6.51 -10.58 -7.22
CA ILE A 101 -5.59 -10.62 -6.08
C ILE A 101 -6.30 -11.36 -4.94
N GLY A 102 -6.07 -12.67 -4.84
CA GLY A 102 -6.89 -13.56 -4.02
C GLY A 102 -8.34 -13.59 -4.51
N ASN A 103 -9.30 -13.28 -3.64
CA ASN A 103 -10.74 -13.23 -3.97
C ASN A 103 -11.25 -11.83 -4.35
N ARG A 104 -10.34 -10.87 -4.59
CA ARG A 104 -10.67 -9.49 -4.97
C ARG A 104 -10.02 -9.13 -6.29
N VAL A 105 -10.34 -7.96 -6.82
CA VAL A 105 -9.65 -7.36 -7.97
C VAL A 105 -8.80 -6.17 -7.55
N ARG A 106 -7.63 -6.07 -8.19
CA ARG A 106 -6.71 -4.94 -8.07
C ARG A 106 -7.34 -3.71 -8.67
N ALA A 107 -7.26 -2.60 -7.95
CA ALA A 107 -7.59 -1.25 -8.38
C ALA A 107 -6.36 -0.49 -8.90
N TYR A 108 -5.19 -0.68 -8.29
CA TYR A 108 -3.92 -0.02 -8.65
C TYR A 108 -2.71 -0.70 -7.99
N THR A 109 -1.52 -0.31 -8.41
CA THR A 109 -0.24 -0.57 -7.73
C THR A 109 0.14 0.63 -6.86
N LEU A 110 0.61 0.39 -5.64
CA LEU A 110 1.19 1.42 -4.77
C LEU A 110 2.70 1.49 -4.98
N VAL A 111 3.18 2.68 -5.31
CA VAL A 111 4.60 2.97 -5.51
C VAL A 111 5.00 4.07 -4.55
N PHE A 112 6.06 3.83 -3.77
CA PHE A 112 6.58 4.86 -2.87
C PHE A 112 7.14 6.03 -3.69
N ASP A 113 6.67 7.24 -3.37
CA ASP A 113 7.10 8.47 -4.03
C ASP A 113 8.20 9.16 -3.21
N LYS A 114 7.84 9.63 -2.01
CA LYS A 114 8.72 10.43 -1.16
C LYS A 114 8.30 10.44 0.30
N THR A 115 9.22 10.83 1.16
CA THR A 115 8.93 11.29 2.52
C THR A 115 8.37 12.72 2.49
N ASP A 116 7.28 12.93 3.21
CA ASP A 116 6.58 14.22 3.38
C ASP A 116 7.06 14.94 4.65
N GLU A 117 7.05 14.23 5.78
CA GLU A 117 7.32 14.81 7.09
C GLU A 117 8.11 13.84 7.97
N ILE A 118 9.04 14.38 8.76
CA ILE A 118 9.80 13.65 9.77
C ILE A 118 9.57 14.33 11.11
N GLN A 119 8.91 13.62 12.03
CA GLN A 119 8.69 14.05 13.39
C GLN A 119 9.54 13.20 14.34
N ILE A 120 10.55 13.79 14.97
CA ILE A 120 11.28 13.14 16.07
C ILE A 120 10.37 13.14 17.29
N VAL A 121 9.96 11.95 17.73
CA VAL A 121 9.07 11.77 18.90
C VAL A 121 9.89 11.63 20.18
N MET A 122 11.04 10.95 20.09
CA MET A 122 12.04 10.81 21.16
C MET A 122 13.43 10.71 20.53
N GLN A 123 14.48 10.81 21.35
CA GLN A 123 15.88 10.77 20.87
C GLN A 123 16.20 9.55 20.00
N ASN A 124 15.50 8.43 20.21
CA ASN A 124 15.65 7.18 19.46
C ASN A 124 14.40 6.74 18.69
N LYS A 125 13.38 7.59 18.54
CA LYS A 125 12.14 7.25 17.83
C LYS A 125 11.63 8.41 16.99
N ALA A 126 11.27 8.12 15.75
CA ALA A 126 10.67 9.08 14.83
C ALA A 126 9.40 8.51 14.19
N ARG A 127 8.48 9.42 13.85
CA ARG A 127 7.35 9.17 12.96
C ARG A 127 7.64 9.82 11.62
N VAL A 128 7.52 9.05 10.57
CA VAL A 128 7.79 9.50 9.21
C VAL A 128 6.52 9.37 8.42
N LYS A 129 6.03 10.47 7.86
CA LYS A 129 4.93 10.48 6.92
C LYS A 129 5.47 10.29 5.52
N ALA A 130 4.99 9.26 4.83
CA ALA A 130 5.37 8.90 3.48
C ALA A 130 4.19 9.04 2.54
N ILE A 131 4.49 9.43 1.31
CA ILE A 131 3.53 9.51 0.20
C ILE A 131 3.81 8.37 -0.77
N PHE A 132 2.73 7.69 -1.15
CA PHE A 132 2.71 6.69 -2.20
C PHE A 132 1.84 7.21 -3.35
N LYS A 133 2.25 6.93 -4.59
CA LYS A 133 1.44 7.12 -5.79
C LYS A 133 0.63 5.86 -6.07
N LYS A 134 -0.59 6.05 -6.57
CA LYS A 134 -1.43 5.00 -7.12
C LYS A 134 -1.21 4.93 -8.64
N GLU A 135 -0.36 4.00 -9.05
CA GLU A 135 0.02 3.76 -10.44
C GLU A 135 -0.69 2.51 -10.99
N ASP A 136 -0.55 2.23 -12.29
CA ASP A 136 -1.15 1.07 -12.97
C ASP A 136 -2.64 0.88 -12.66
N ARG A 137 -3.42 1.97 -12.75
CA ARG A 137 -4.86 1.94 -12.47
C ARG A 137 -5.54 0.94 -13.37
N THR A 138 -6.38 0.12 -12.76
CA THR A 138 -7.19 -0.87 -13.47
C THR A 138 -8.58 -0.29 -13.76
N PRO A 139 -9.39 -0.97 -14.57
CA PRO A 139 -10.81 -0.65 -14.74
C PRO A 139 -11.60 -0.57 -13.43
N PHE A 140 -11.11 -1.19 -12.36
CA PHE A 140 -11.75 -1.23 -11.04
C PHE A 140 -11.32 -0.06 -10.11
N TYR A 141 -10.50 0.88 -10.59
CA TYR A 141 -9.95 1.98 -9.79
C TYR A 141 -11.02 2.81 -9.07
N ASP A 142 -12.12 3.08 -9.76
CA ASP A 142 -13.23 3.89 -9.24
C ASP A 142 -13.95 3.26 -8.05
N LEU A 143 -13.72 1.97 -7.77
CA LEU A 143 -14.24 1.28 -6.60
C LEU A 143 -13.16 1.08 -5.51
N SER A 144 -12.06 1.82 -5.51
CA SER A 144 -10.97 1.57 -4.55
C SER A 144 -11.39 1.67 -3.07
N PHE A 145 -10.85 0.75 -2.26
CA PHE A 145 -10.94 0.81 -0.80
C PHE A 145 -10.36 2.07 -0.16
N LEU A 146 -9.33 2.68 -0.75
CA LEU A 146 -8.63 3.85 -0.17
C LEU A 146 -8.95 5.15 -0.94
N GLY A 147 -10.13 5.22 -1.55
CA GLY A 147 -10.58 6.40 -2.29
C GLY A 147 -9.84 6.61 -3.61
N LYS A 148 -10.21 7.69 -4.30
CA LYS A 148 -9.78 7.98 -5.68
C LYS A 148 -8.60 8.94 -5.79
N ASP A 149 -8.18 9.55 -4.68
CA ASP A 149 -7.02 10.45 -4.65
C ASP A 149 -5.79 9.77 -5.22
N ASP A 150 -5.02 10.46 -6.06
CA ASP A 150 -3.86 9.90 -6.75
C ASP A 150 -2.75 9.42 -5.81
N THR A 151 -2.78 9.89 -4.57
CA THR A 151 -1.80 9.57 -3.54
C THR A 151 -2.42 8.88 -2.34
N TYR A 152 -1.64 8.03 -1.69
CA TYR A 152 -1.93 7.45 -0.40
C TYR A 152 -0.85 7.85 0.60
N MET A 153 -1.25 8.36 1.77
CA MET A 153 -0.31 8.73 2.83
C MET A 153 -0.26 7.66 3.90
N ARG A 154 0.95 7.33 4.36
CA ARG A 154 1.16 6.40 5.48
C ARG A 154 2.22 6.93 6.42
N THR A 155 1.97 6.79 7.71
CA THR A 155 2.98 7.08 8.74
C THR A 155 3.69 5.80 9.15
N PHE A 156 5.03 5.84 9.13
CA PHE A 156 5.92 4.79 9.59
C PHE A 156 6.60 5.20 10.90
N THR A 157 6.92 4.21 11.73
CA THR A 157 7.75 4.38 12.92
C THR A 157 9.17 3.96 12.58
N PHE A 158 10.11 4.79 13.00
CA PHE A 158 11.54 4.55 12.89
C PHE A 158 12.12 4.51 14.29
N ASP A 159 13.00 3.55 14.53
CA ASP A 159 13.71 3.39 15.79
C ASP A 159 15.21 3.50 15.53
N LYS A 160 15.93 4.16 16.44
CA LYS A 160 17.39 4.28 16.38
C LYS A 160 18.01 3.16 17.20
N THR A 161 18.84 2.35 16.57
CA THR A 161 19.58 1.26 17.21
C THR A 161 21.01 1.71 17.54
N GLU A 162 21.58 1.17 18.61
CA GLU A 162 22.93 1.51 19.06
C GLU A 162 24.01 1.19 18.02
N ASN A 163 23.79 0.17 17.18
CA ASN A 163 24.80 -0.36 16.26
C ASN A 163 24.50 -0.18 14.75
N LYS A 164 23.23 0.00 14.36
CA LYS A 164 22.83 0.11 12.93
C LYS A 164 22.25 1.47 12.56
N GLY A 165 22.20 2.42 13.51
CA GLY A 165 21.53 3.70 13.32
C GLY A 165 20.00 3.53 13.19
N TRP A 166 19.36 4.44 12.46
CA TRP A 166 17.91 4.40 12.22
C TRP A 166 17.47 3.22 11.35
N VAL A 167 16.41 2.55 11.77
CA VAL A 167 15.78 1.42 11.07
C VAL A 167 14.26 1.58 11.08
N THR A 168 13.59 0.99 10.09
CA THR A 168 12.14 0.91 10.04
C THR A 168 11.71 -0.55 10.15
N HIS A 169 10.94 -0.88 11.20
CA HIS A 169 10.62 -2.27 11.54
C HIS A 169 9.29 -2.78 10.98
N SER A 170 8.50 -1.92 10.32
CA SER A 170 7.05 -2.14 10.28
C SER A 170 6.34 -1.68 9.02
N VAL A 171 7.04 -1.49 7.89
CA VAL A 171 6.41 -1.02 6.64
C VAL A 171 5.32 -1.99 6.17
N LEU A 172 5.63 -3.29 6.21
CA LEU A 172 4.76 -4.38 5.77
C LEU A 172 3.51 -4.61 6.63
N PRO A 173 3.64 -4.86 7.96
CA PRO A 173 2.48 -4.96 8.83
C PRO A 173 1.60 -3.71 8.76
N MET A 174 2.20 -2.51 8.66
CA MET A 174 1.43 -1.28 8.58
C MET A 174 0.63 -1.16 7.28
N LEU A 175 1.22 -1.49 6.13
CA LEU A 175 0.46 -1.51 4.88
C LEU A 175 -0.64 -2.57 4.89
N ARG A 176 -0.40 -3.76 5.48
CA ARG A 176 -1.42 -4.82 5.65
C ARG A 176 -2.56 -4.44 6.61
N LEU A 177 -2.32 -3.56 7.58
CA LEU A 177 -3.38 -3.04 8.47
C LEU A 177 -4.36 -2.09 7.75
N SER A 178 -3.99 -1.56 6.59
CA SER A 178 -4.95 -0.82 5.75
C SER A 178 -5.87 -1.81 5.04
N MET A 179 -7.14 -1.83 5.43
CA MET A 179 -8.17 -2.57 4.71
C MET A 179 -8.08 -2.24 3.21
N GLY A 180 -7.87 -3.26 2.38
CA GLY A 180 -7.79 -3.08 0.93
C GLY A 180 -6.38 -2.96 0.35
N ILE A 181 -5.29 -3.09 1.11
CA ILE A 181 -3.94 -3.27 0.53
C ILE A 181 -3.55 -4.74 0.63
N PHE A 182 -3.11 -5.30 -0.50
CA PHE A 182 -2.68 -6.69 -0.62
C PHE A 182 -1.27 -6.76 -1.19
N GLN A 183 -0.51 -7.77 -0.77
CA GLN A 183 0.76 -8.10 -1.39
C GLN A 183 0.50 -9.11 -2.51
N LYS A 184 1.29 -9.07 -3.59
CA LYS A 184 1.26 -10.15 -4.58
C LYS A 184 1.66 -11.46 -3.89
N GLU A 185 0.79 -12.47 -3.90
CA GLU A 185 1.16 -13.83 -3.52
C GLU A 185 2.16 -14.36 -4.56
N GLN A 186 3.28 -14.92 -4.10
CA GLN A 186 4.33 -15.49 -4.94
C GLN A 186 3.93 -16.88 -5.45
#